data_AF-A0A3D0HH23-F1
#
_entry.id   AF-A0A3D0HH23-F1
#
_cell.length_a   1.000
_cell.length_b   1.000
_cell.length_c   1.000
_cell.angle_alpha   90.00
_cell.angle_beta   90.00
_cell.angle_gamma   90.00
#
_symmetry.space_group_name_H-M   'P 1'
#
loop_
_entity.id
_entity.type
_entity.pdbx_description
1 polymer ?
#
loop_
_entity_poly.entity_id
_entity_poly.type
_entity_poly.pdbx_seq_one_letter_code
_entity_poly.pdbx_strand_id
1 'polypeptide(L)'
;ARRLLGDGVKIGEEIRSRVKEQTELTCSVGVAPNKFLAKLASVVAKPRASREGVKPGYGVFEVLAGSELEFLHPLAVESLWGVGPVTLEKLSALSIKTVGDLAKFDRKILINVLGGSLGQHL
;
A
#
# COMPACT_ATOMS: atom_id res chain seq x y z
N ALA A 1 18.41 14.19 2.68
CA ALA A 1 18.30 13.52 3.99
C ALA A 1 19.49 12.60 4.19
N ARG A 2 20.14 12.62 5.36
CA ARG A 2 21.34 11.81 5.63
C ARG A 2 20.93 10.39 6.03
N ARG A 3 21.40 9.36 5.31
CA ARG A 3 21.12 7.95 5.60
C ARG A 3 22.05 7.45 6.71
N LEU A 4 21.64 7.62 7.96
CA LEU A 4 22.46 7.30 9.15
C LEU A 4 22.62 5.80 9.40
N LEU A 5 21.71 4.96 8.89
CA LEU A 5 21.63 3.52 9.19
C LEU A 5 21.77 2.64 7.94
N GLY A 6 22.23 3.20 6.82
CA GLY A 6 22.35 2.50 5.55
C GLY A 6 21.11 2.59 4.66
N ASP A 7 20.94 1.60 3.79
CA ASP A 7 19.83 1.51 2.85
C ASP A 7 18.55 0.97 3.51
N GLY A 8 17.38 1.43 3.04
CA GLY A 8 16.09 1.16 3.68
C GLY A 8 15.76 -0.33 3.76
N VAL A 9 16.09 -1.09 2.70
CA VAL A 9 15.88 -2.55 2.66
C VAL A 9 16.72 -3.25 3.73
N LYS A 10 18.00 -2.89 3.84
CA LYS A 10 18.91 -3.47 4.84
C LYS A 10 18.41 -3.22 6.27
N ILE A 11 17.99 -1.99 6.55
CA ILE A 11 17.41 -1.64 7.86
C ILE A 11 16.15 -2.47 8.13
N GLY A 12 15.29 -2.65 7.11
CA GLY A 12 14.08 -3.47 7.22
C GLY A 12 14.40 -4.93 7.57
N GLU A 13 15.39 -5.53 6.93
CA GLU A 13 15.79 -6.91 7.24
C GLU A 13 16.39 -7.04 8.64
N GLU A 14 17.24 -6.09 9.06
CA GLU A 14 17.78 -6.08 10.43
C GLU A 14 16.68 -5.98 11.49
N ILE A 15 15.64 -5.16 11.26
CA ILE A 15 14.47 -5.07 12.14
C ILE A 15 13.75 -6.42 12.20
N ARG A 16 13.52 -7.08 11.06
CA ARG A 16 12.83 -8.38 11.02
C ARG A 16 13.59 -9.44 11.78
N SER A 17 14.91 -9.53 11.59
CA SER A 17 15.76 -10.47 12.32
C SER A 17 15.70 -10.22 13.82
N ARG A 18 15.83 -8.97 14.28
CA ARG A 18 15.75 -8.62 15.70
C ARG A 18 14.39 -8.95 16.32
N VAL A 19 13.29 -8.65 15.61
CA VAL A 19 11.94 -9.03 16.08
C VAL A 19 11.84 -10.55 16.23
N LYS A 20 12.34 -11.31 15.25
CA LYS A 20 12.30 -12.78 15.30
C LYS A 20 13.15 -13.34 16.43
N GLU A 21 14.36 -12.84 16.62
CA GLU A 21 15.28 -13.28 17.67
C GLU A 21 14.75 -12.97 19.07
N GLN A 22 14.14 -11.80 19.27
CA GLN A 22 13.72 -11.34 20.59
C GLN A 22 12.33 -11.81 21.00
N THR A 23 11.46 -12.11 20.03
CA THR A 23 10.03 -12.36 20.30
C THR A 23 9.52 -13.68 19.70
N GLU A 24 10.34 -14.36 18.89
CA GLU A 24 9.94 -15.50 18.05
C GLU A 24 8.82 -15.20 17.03
N LEU A 25 8.33 -13.96 16.95
CA LEU A 25 7.33 -13.52 15.98
C LEU A 25 7.98 -13.11 14.67
N THR A 26 7.23 -13.23 13.57
CA THR A 26 7.64 -12.70 12.27
C THR A 26 6.95 -11.37 12.00
N CYS A 27 7.61 -10.50 11.24
CA CYS A 27 7.01 -9.26 10.76
C CYS A 27 7.40 -8.99 9.29
N SER A 28 6.70 -8.04 8.69
CA SER A 28 6.97 -7.54 7.34
C SER A 28 7.16 -6.03 7.39
N VAL A 29 8.04 -5.51 6.53
CA VAL A 29 8.44 -4.09 6.52
C VAL A 29 8.19 -3.50 5.13
N GLY A 30 7.59 -2.31 5.11
CA GLY A 30 7.43 -1.51 3.90
C GLY A 30 8.32 -0.28 3.98
N VAL A 31 9.06 0.00 2.91
CA VAL A 31 9.95 1.16 2.78
C VAL A 31 9.46 2.01 1.62
N ALA A 32 9.28 3.32 1.83
CA ALA A 32 8.83 4.22 0.77
C ALA A 32 9.11 5.70 1.13
N PRO A 33 8.97 6.64 0.17
CA PRO A 33 9.19 8.08 0.40
C PRO A 33 8.19 8.74 1.36
N ASN A 34 7.03 8.12 1.61
CA ASN A 34 6.03 8.62 2.54
C ASN A 34 5.32 7.49 3.31
N LYS A 35 4.63 7.85 4.40
CA LYS A 35 3.97 6.91 5.33
C LYS A 35 2.88 6.08 4.65
N PHE A 36 2.13 6.69 3.73
CA PHE A 36 1.03 6.01 3.04
C PHE A 36 1.56 4.90 2.14
N LEU A 37 2.54 5.20 1.27
CA LEU A 37 3.19 4.22 0.42
C LEU A 37 3.91 3.15 1.24
N ALA A 38 4.58 3.52 2.33
CA ALA A 38 5.25 2.55 3.20
C ALA A 38 4.24 1.57 3.82
N LYS A 39 3.04 2.04 4.17
CA LYS A 39 1.96 1.17 4.65
C LYS A 39 1.52 0.18 3.56
N LEU A 40 1.28 0.65 2.34
CA LEU A 40 0.91 -0.22 1.22
C LEU A 40 2.01 -1.24 0.92
N ALA A 41 3.26 -0.80 0.85
CA ALA A 41 4.43 -1.66 0.66
C ALA A 41 4.50 -2.77 1.72
N SER A 42 4.24 -2.44 2.99
CA SER A 42 4.23 -3.44 4.07
C SER A 42 3.15 -4.52 3.89
N VAL A 43 2.02 -4.18 3.26
CA VAL A 43 0.97 -5.16 2.96
C VAL A 43 1.43 -6.10 1.84
N VAL A 44 2.10 -5.57 0.82
CA VAL A 44 2.68 -6.37 -0.27
C VAL A 44 3.79 -7.29 0.24
N ALA A 45 4.56 -6.84 1.23
CA ALA A 45 5.63 -7.63 1.85
C ALA A 45 5.13 -8.84 2.67
N LYS A 46 3.84 -8.89 3.03
CA LYS A 46 3.28 -9.94 3.88
C LYS A 46 3.14 -11.27 3.14
N PRO A 47 3.27 -12.40 3.88
CA PRO A 47 2.89 -13.69 3.34
C PRO A 47 1.39 -13.74 3.02
N ARG A 48 1.02 -14.59 2.07
CA ARG A 48 -0.38 -14.79 1.66
C ARG A 48 -0.86 -16.16 2.11
N ALA A 49 -1.86 -16.17 2.99
CA ALA A 49 -2.54 -17.39 3.37
C ALA A 49 -3.48 -17.85 2.25
N SER A 50 -3.46 -19.14 1.94
CA SER A 50 -4.34 -19.78 0.98
C SER A 50 -4.73 -21.16 1.48
N ARG A 51 -5.65 -21.83 0.78
CA ARG A 51 -6.03 -23.22 1.10
C ARG A 51 -4.86 -24.20 1.02
N GLU A 52 -3.86 -23.90 0.18
CA GLU A 52 -2.63 -24.68 0.00
C GLU A 52 -1.60 -24.44 1.10
N GLY A 53 -1.89 -23.52 2.03
CA GLY A 53 -0.96 -23.06 3.06
C GLY A 53 -0.54 -21.60 2.87
N VAL A 54 0.48 -21.19 3.64
CA VAL A 54 1.00 -19.82 3.65
C VAL A 54 2.12 -19.70 2.64
N LYS A 55 1.90 -18.91 1.58
CA LYS A 55 2.94 -18.54 0.62
C LYS A 55 3.84 -17.46 1.27
N PRO A 56 5.16 -17.67 1.35
CA PRO A 56 6.07 -16.65 1.86
C PRO A 56 5.90 -15.32 1.11
N GLY A 57 5.91 -14.22 1.86
CA GLY A 57 5.96 -12.88 1.28
C GLY A 57 7.41 -12.43 1.10
N TYR A 58 7.62 -11.26 0.50
CA TYR A 58 8.95 -10.67 0.37
C TYR A 58 9.65 -10.40 1.71
N GLY A 59 8.88 -10.22 2.78
CA GLY A 59 9.43 -9.85 4.08
C GLY A 59 9.71 -8.35 4.18
N VAL A 60 10.53 -7.82 3.26
CA VAL A 60 10.73 -6.38 3.06
C VAL A 60 10.34 -6.02 1.63
N PHE A 61 9.61 -4.92 1.46
CA PHE A 61 9.28 -4.38 0.14
C PHE A 61 9.55 -2.87 0.11
N GLU A 62 10.31 -2.42 -0.89
CA GLU A 62 10.64 -1.02 -1.09
C GLU A 62 9.94 -0.46 -2.32
N VAL A 63 9.35 0.72 -2.17
CA VAL A 63 8.90 1.57 -3.26
C VAL A 63 9.95 2.68 -3.41
N LEU A 64 10.63 2.70 -4.55
CA LEU A 64 11.65 3.70 -4.83
C LEU A 64 11.03 5.06 -5.14
N ALA A 65 11.74 6.12 -4.81
CA ALA A 65 11.35 7.46 -5.22
C ALA A 65 11.39 7.57 -6.75
N GLY A 66 10.32 8.08 -7.36
CA GLY A 66 10.13 8.14 -8.80
C GLY A 66 9.40 6.93 -9.40
N SER A 67 9.19 5.84 -8.66
CA SER A 67 8.42 4.66 -9.11
C SER A 67 7.06 4.55 -8.42
N GLU A 68 6.57 5.62 -7.79
CA GLU A 68 5.38 5.57 -6.93
C GLU A 68 4.13 5.21 -7.72
N LEU A 69 3.96 5.76 -8.93
CA LEU A 69 2.79 5.50 -9.77
C LEU A 69 2.79 4.08 -10.34
N GLU A 70 3.96 3.54 -10.68
CA GLU A 70 4.10 2.15 -11.14
C GLU A 70 3.69 1.16 -10.05
N PHE A 71 4.02 1.47 -8.80
CA PHE A 71 3.58 0.70 -7.64
C PHE A 71 2.09 0.90 -7.35
N LEU A 72 1.58 2.13 -7.40
CA LEU A 72 0.22 2.47 -7.00
C LEU A 72 -0.83 2.00 -8.00
N HIS A 73 -0.67 2.33 -9.28
CA HIS A 73 -1.73 2.16 -10.29
C HIS A 73 -2.30 0.73 -10.38
N PRO A 74 -1.51 -0.35 -10.28
CA PRO A 74 -2.03 -1.70 -10.35
C PRO A 74 -2.82 -2.13 -9.11
N LEU A 75 -2.72 -1.41 -7.99
CA LEU A 75 -3.38 -1.81 -6.74
C LEU A 75 -4.90 -1.63 -6.85
N ALA A 76 -5.63 -2.50 -6.16
CA ALA A 76 -7.07 -2.34 -6.00
C ALA A 76 -7.38 -1.03 -5.27
N VAL A 77 -8.43 -0.33 -5.68
CA VAL A 77 -8.78 1.00 -5.15
C VAL A 77 -9.12 0.97 -3.66
N GLU A 78 -9.62 -0.16 -3.16
CA GLU A 78 -9.85 -0.41 -1.72
C GLU A 78 -8.57 -0.40 -0.87
N SER A 79 -7.39 -0.45 -1.50
CA SER A 79 -6.13 -0.32 -0.79
C SER A 79 -5.88 1.12 -0.30
N LEU A 80 -6.54 2.12 -0.90
CA LEU A 80 -6.35 3.53 -0.55
C LEU A 80 -6.94 3.88 0.82
N TRP A 81 -6.23 4.69 1.60
CA TRP A 81 -6.77 5.23 2.86
C TRP A 81 -7.97 6.14 2.58
N GLY A 82 -9.08 5.86 3.25
CA GLY A 82 -10.36 6.54 3.05
C GLY A 82 -11.35 5.78 2.16
N VAL A 83 -10.91 4.70 1.51
CA VAL A 83 -11.81 3.81 0.75
C VAL A 83 -12.29 2.68 1.66
N GLY A 84 -13.37 2.96 2.40
CA GLY A 84 -14.13 1.94 3.14
C GLY A 84 -15.18 1.24 2.24
N PRO A 85 -15.95 0.27 2.78
CA PRO A 85 -16.92 -0.52 2.02
C PRO A 85 -17.93 0.31 1.22
N VAL A 86 -18.47 1.38 1.83
CA VAL A 86 -19.44 2.27 1.17
C VAL A 86 -18.81 3.06 0.03
N THR A 87 -17.58 3.56 0.22
CA THR A 87 -16.83 4.26 -0.84
C THR A 87 -16.49 3.30 -1.98
N LEU A 88 -16.07 2.09 -1.64
CA LEU A 88 -15.74 1.05 -2.62
C LEU A 88 -16.96 0.67 -3.46
N GLU A 89 -18.14 0.55 -2.87
CA GLU A 89 -19.38 0.28 -3.60
C GLU A 89 -19.67 1.38 -4.63
N LYS A 90 -19.56 2.65 -4.23
CA LYS A 90 -19.74 3.81 -5.12
C LYS A 90 -18.72 3.83 -6.26
N LEU A 91 -17.44 3.56 -5.97
CA LEU A 91 -16.39 3.50 -6.97
C LEU A 91 -16.59 2.33 -7.94
N SER A 92 -17.01 1.17 -7.41
CA SER A 92 -17.30 -0.02 -8.20
C SER A 92 -18.48 0.20 -9.16
N ALA A 93 -19.50 0.95 -8.74
CA ALA A 93 -20.62 1.34 -9.61
C ALA A 93 -20.18 2.22 -10.80
N LEU A 94 -19.06 2.93 -10.66
CA LEU A 94 -18.40 3.68 -11.74
C LEU A 94 -17.39 2.84 -12.53
N SER A 95 -17.33 1.53 -12.31
CA SER A 95 -16.34 0.61 -12.87
C SER A 95 -14.88 0.93 -12.51
N ILE A 96 -14.64 1.70 -11.44
CA ILE A 96 -13.31 2.01 -10.92
C ILE A 96 -12.89 0.87 -10.00
N LYS A 97 -11.89 0.08 -10.41
CA LYS A 97 -11.43 -1.10 -9.65
C LYS A 97 -10.01 -0.92 -9.12
N THR A 98 -9.18 -0.19 -9.86
CA THR A 98 -7.78 0.05 -9.51
C THR A 98 -7.52 1.52 -9.20
N VAL A 99 -6.40 1.80 -8.53
CA VAL A 99 -5.92 3.17 -8.35
C VAL A 99 -5.64 3.83 -9.70
N GLY A 100 -5.17 3.08 -10.69
CA GLY A 100 -4.96 3.57 -12.05
C GLY A 100 -6.25 3.97 -12.76
N ASP A 101 -7.36 3.27 -12.52
CA ASP A 101 -8.68 3.66 -13.02
C ASP A 101 -9.13 4.97 -12.38
N LEU A 102 -9.00 5.06 -11.05
CA LEU A 102 -9.36 6.26 -10.29
C LEU A 102 -8.58 7.49 -10.75
N ALA A 103 -7.26 7.35 -10.93
CA ALA A 103 -6.37 8.43 -11.34
C ALA A 103 -6.70 9.01 -12.73
N LYS A 104 -7.37 8.23 -13.59
CA LYS A 104 -7.81 8.66 -14.93
C LYS A 104 -9.24 9.20 -14.94
N PHE A 105 -9.96 9.08 -13.84
CA PHE A 105 -11.37 9.42 -13.77
C PHE A 105 -11.58 10.93 -13.57
N ASP A 106 -12.72 11.46 -14.03
CA ASP A 106 -13.01 12.88 -13.89
C ASP A 106 -13.24 13.27 -12.42
N ARG A 107 -12.43 14.21 -11.93
CA ARG A 107 -12.45 14.66 -10.54
C ARG A 107 -13.78 15.30 -10.13
N LYS A 108 -14.47 16.02 -11.02
CA LYS A 108 -15.75 16.65 -10.68
C LYS A 108 -16.83 15.59 -10.46
N ILE A 109 -16.82 14.53 -11.25
CA ILE A 109 -17.72 13.39 -11.05
C ILE A 109 -17.42 12.69 -9.72
N LEU A 110 -16.13 12.46 -9.38
CA LEU A 110 -15.76 11.88 -8.09
C LEU A 110 -16.28 12.71 -6.91
N ILE A 111 -16.12 14.04 -6.96
CA ILE A 111 -16.65 14.95 -5.93
C ILE A 111 -18.17 14.86 -5.81
N ASN A 112 -18.89 14.79 -6.93
CA ASN A 112 -20.35 14.67 -6.91
C ASN A 112 -20.83 13.35 -6.29
N VAL A 113 -20.13 12.24 -6.57
CA VAL A 113 -20.52 10.90 -6.10
C VAL A 113 -20.08 10.64 -4.64
N LEU A 114 -18.89 11.09 -4.27
CA LEU A 114 -18.26 10.82 -2.97
C LEU A 114 -18.45 11.95 -1.95
N GLY A 115 -18.85 13.14 -2.40
CA GLY A 115 -18.92 14.35 -1.60
C GLY A 115 -17.61 15.15 -1.61
N GLY A 116 -17.71 16.42 -1.20
CA GLY A 116 -16.62 17.41 -1.31
C GLY A 116 -15.32 17.04 -0.62
N SER A 117 -15.36 16.48 0.59
CA SER A 117 -14.15 16.12 1.33
C SER A 117 -13.46 14.90 0.73
N LEU A 118 -14.19 13.79 0.62
CA LEU A 118 -13.61 12.51 0.18
C LEU A 118 -13.22 12.52 -1.30
N GLY A 119 -14.04 13.12 -2.17
CA GLY A 119 -13.74 13.22 -3.60
C GLY A 119 -12.63 14.23 -3.94
N GLN A 120 -12.20 15.07 -2.99
CA GLN A 120 -11.00 15.91 -3.17
C GLN A 120 -9.73 15.22 -2.65
N HIS A 121 -9.86 14.36 -1.65
CA HIS A 121 -8.79 13.56 -1.06
C HIS A 121 -8.34 12.42 -1.99
N LEU A 122 -9.30 11.79 -2.67
CA LEU A 122 -9.09 10.75 -3.68
C LEU A 122 -8.86 11.35 -5.07
#